data_AF-A0A124FSY7-F1
#
_entry.id   AF-A0A124FSY7-F1
#
_cell.length_a   1.000
_cell.length_b   1.000
_cell.length_c   1.000
_cell.angle_alpha   90.00
_cell.angle_beta   90.00
_cell.angle_gamma   90.00
#
_symmetry.space_group_name_H-M   'P 1'
#
loop_
_entity.id
_entity.type
_entity.pdbx_description
1 polymer ?
#
loop_
_entity_poly.entity_id
_entity_poly.type
_entity_poly.pdbx_seq_one_letter_code
_entity_poly.pdbx_strand_id
1 'polypeptide(L)'
;MWIGIDDTDSPAGMCTTYIGAVLVRQLARSGFRVVEARLVRLNPNVIHKTRGNAAICIEAEGEIEAVFALTCACVEALAEFDAPGTNPGVVVSRVRPPPDFYYAALRDFCTVEEAVEVLEAAGARYRGYKNRRGLIGATAAVASDLPDRTYELLAYRTRERWGTPRQVDRSSLFCAEEMTGPHTWDTVDRENDVVVCVPHTPDPVLFGIRGESPAWVGRARSSVRSEGPACEQVYTTNQGTDAHLVPGQIGELREGRSYLVRGTVAGSPTTGPGGHVSFLLADEGVEARCMAYEPTKGFRDVVRRLVPHDVVVAAGSYKGGSLNLEKLGVCHLADLIRIRPPVCPACGKRMTSAGTGKGYKCRVCGARSREPEAERVERLLQPGWYEVPPTARRHLARPLVRGVPAWEEALLQSGRKCSRLPHRQP
;
A
#
# COMPACT_ATOMS: atom_id res chain seq x y z
N MET A 1 26.98 13.49 -2.98
CA MET A 1 26.60 12.94 -4.29
C MET A 1 25.58 11.83 -4.08
N TRP A 2 24.74 11.57 -5.08
CA TRP A 2 23.61 10.64 -5.00
C TRP A 2 23.83 9.46 -5.93
N ILE A 3 23.70 8.24 -5.41
CA ILE A 3 23.96 6.99 -6.12
C ILE A 3 22.63 6.23 -6.24
N GLY A 4 22.14 6.00 -7.44
CA GLY A 4 20.92 5.25 -7.74
C GLY A 4 21.21 3.85 -8.29
N ILE A 5 20.49 2.85 -7.80
CA ILE A 5 20.58 1.46 -8.29
C ILE A 5 19.18 0.84 -8.37
N ASP A 6 18.87 0.18 -9.48
CA ASP A 6 17.63 -0.59 -9.62
C ASP A 6 17.77 -1.78 -10.61
N ASP A 7 16.76 -2.67 -10.60
CA ASP A 7 16.54 -3.81 -11.50
C ASP A 7 17.73 -4.81 -11.49
N THR A 8 18.20 -5.13 -10.28
CA THR A 8 19.37 -6.00 -10.05
C THR A 8 19.04 -7.41 -9.57
N ASP A 9 17.80 -7.64 -9.12
CA ASP A 9 17.36 -8.90 -8.54
C ASP A 9 16.57 -9.75 -9.53
N SER A 10 16.29 -11.01 -9.14
CA SER A 10 15.47 -11.93 -9.91
C SER A 10 14.50 -12.69 -9.00
N PRO A 11 13.45 -13.33 -9.53
CA PRO A 11 12.59 -14.20 -8.72
C PRO A 11 13.35 -15.35 -8.02
N ALA A 12 14.48 -15.79 -8.59
CA ALA A 12 15.27 -16.91 -8.11
C ALA A 12 16.21 -16.55 -6.95
N GLY A 13 16.58 -15.28 -6.80
CA GLY A 13 17.56 -14.85 -5.80
C GLY A 13 17.89 -13.37 -5.86
N MET A 14 18.83 -12.96 -5.01
CA MET A 14 19.29 -11.57 -4.88
C MET A 14 18.19 -10.58 -4.43
N CYS A 15 18.60 -9.34 -4.14
CA CYS A 15 17.71 -8.22 -3.84
C CYS A 15 18.46 -6.90 -4.06
N THR A 16 17.83 -5.91 -4.72
CA THR A 16 18.42 -4.57 -4.91
C THR A 16 18.83 -3.94 -3.57
N THR A 17 18.05 -4.15 -2.52
CA THR A 17 18.37 -3.64 -1.17
C THR A 17 19.64 -4.28 -0.61
N TYR A 18 19.89 -5.58 -0.85
CA TYR A 18 21.11 -6.24 -0.40
C TYR A 18 22.35 -5.65 -1.09
N ILE A 19 22.28 -5.38 -2.40
CA ILE A 19 23.35 -4.71 -3.14
C ILE A 19 23.61 -3.31 -2.56
N GLY A 20 22.55 -2.55 -2.27
CA GLY A 20 22.66 -1.27 -1.57
C GLY A 20 23.41 -1.39 -0.24
N ALA A 21 23.07 -2.38 0.58
CA ALA A 21 23.71 -2.61 1.86
C ALA A 21 25.20 -2.99 1.70
N VAL A 22 25.53 -3.85 0.72
CA VAL A 22 26.92 -4.19 0.41
C VAL A 22 27.70 -2.94 -0.04
N LEU A 23 27.12 -2.13 -0.93
CA LEU A 23 27.74 -0.93 -1.46
C LEU A 23 28.02 0.11 -0.36
N VAL A 24 27.09 0.34 0.57
CA VAL A 24 27.31 1.22 1.74
C VAL A 24 28.60 0.84 2.48
N ARG A 25 28.84 -0.46 2.68
CA ARG A 25 30.03 -0.95 3.37
C ARG A 25 31.29 -0.87 2.53
N GLN A 26 31.19 -1.13 1.21
CA GLN A 26 32.32 -0.99 0.30
C GLN A 26 32.77 0.47 0.18
N LEU A 27 31.82 1.41 0.12
CA LEU A 27 32.09 2.86 0.14
C LEU A 27 32.83 3.25 1.42
N ALA A 28 32.31 2.86 2.58
CA ALA A 28 32.93 3.16 3.87
C ALA A 28 34.36 2.58 3.99
N ARG A 29 34.58 1.32 3.56
CA ARG A 29 35.91 0.69 3.54
C ARG A 29 36.89 1.38 2.58
N SER A 30 36.37 2.01 1.53
CA SER A 30 37.16 2.77 0.55
C SER A 30 37.39 4.22 0.98
N GLY A 31 37.01 4.59 2.21
CA GLY A 31 37.22 5.93 2.76
C GLY A 31 36.14 6.96 2.41
N PHE A 32 35.05 6.55 1.75
CA PHE A 32 33.94 7.46 1.45
C PHE A 32 32.97 7.56 2.62
N ARG A 33 32.59 8.79 2.99
CA ARG A 33 31.58 9.02 4.02
C ARG A 33 30.19 8.81 3.41
N VAL A 34 29.46 7.82 3.94
CA VAL A 34 28.04 7.61 3.61
C VAL A 34 27.18 8.43 4.57
N VAL A 35 26.29 9.26 4.02
CA VAL A 35 25.40 10.14 4.77
C VAL A 35 24.09 9.43 5.09
N GLU A 36 23.45 8.86 4.07
CA GLU A 36 22.19 8.11 4.23
C GLU A 36 21.99 7.08 3.10
N ALA A 37 21.10 6.13 3.35
CA ALA A 37 20.61 5.17 2.36
C ALA A 37 19.09 5.21 2.34
N ARG A 38 18.51 5.26 1.13
CA ARG A 38 17.07 5.30 0.89
C ARG A 38 16.60 4.06 0.14
N LEU A 39 15.45 3.54 0.55
CA LEU A 39 14.68 2.54 -0.18
C LEU A 39 13.42 3.21 -0.72
N VAL A 40 13.38 3.38 -2.04
CA VAL A 40 12.34 4.12 -2.76
C VAL A 40 11.46 3.14 -3.51
N ARG A 41 10.21 2.98 -3.06
CA ARG A 41 9.17 2.24 -3.77
C ARG A 41 8.64 3.11 -4.91
N LEU A 42 8.46 2.53 -6.09
CA LEU A 42 7.92 3.19 -7.28
C LEU A 42 6.50 2.68 -7.56
N ASN A 43 5.94 3.02 -8.73
CA ASN A 43 4.56 2.67 -9.07
C ASN A 43 4.28 1.17 -8.84
N PRO A 44 3.40 0.81 -7.89
CA PRO A 44 3.23 -0.58 -7.49
C PRO A 44 2.44 -1.39 -8.53
N ASN A 45 2.00 -0.79 -9.64
CA ASN A 45 1.23 -1.43 -10.69
C ASN A 45 2.05 -1.81 -11.92
N VAL A 46 3.34 -1.47 -11.96
CA VAL A 46 4.27 -1.90 -13.02
C VAL A 46 4.29 -3.43 -13.11
N ILE A 47 4.20 -3.93 -14.35
CA ILE A 47 4.16 -5.38 -14.65
C ILE A 47 5.56 -5.98 -14.55
N HIS A 48 6.57 -5.26 -15.02
CA HIS A 48 7.98 -5.65 -14.98
C HIS A 48 8.61 -5.37 -13.62
N LYS A 49 8.06 -5.98 -12.56
CA LYS A 49 8.62 -5.92 -11.21
C LYS A 49 8.93 -7.34 -10.73
N THR A 50 10.04 -7.49 -10.04
CA THR A 50 10.38 -8.72 -9.30
C THR A 50 9.53 -8.76 -8.02
N ARG A 51 9.86 -7.90 -7.04
CA ARG A 51 9.21 -7.84 -5.72
C ARG A 51 9.12 -6.40 -5.22
N GLY A 52 7.90 -5.85 -5.26
CA GLY A 52 7.58 -4.56 -4.65
C GLY A 52 8.20 -3.31 -5.31
N ASN A 53 8.72 -3.41 -6.55
CA ASN A 53 9.18 -2.28 -7.39
C ASN A 53 9.99 -1.22 -6.62
N ALA A 54 11.22 -1.55 -6.22
CA ALA A 54 12.03 -0.71 -5.34
C ALA A 54 13.44 -0.46 -5.88
N ALA A 55 13.84 0.80 -5.86
CA ALA A 55 15.17 1.26 -6.17
C ALA A 55 15.87 1.77 -4.89
N ILE A 56 17.21 1.77 -4.91
CA ILE A 56 18.04 2.28 -3.82
C ILE A 56 18.67 3.61 -4.21
N CYS A 57 18.70 4.55 -3.27
CA CYS A 57 19.51 5.76 -3.36
C CYS A 57 20.49 5.82 -2.19
N ILE A 58 21.77 6.08 -2.41
CA ILE A 58 22.77 6.28 -1.36
C ILE A 58 23.37 7.67 -1.52
N GLU A 59 23.37 8.44 -0.43
CA GLU A 59 24.09 9.71 -0.37
C GLU A 59 25.48 9.48 0.20
N ALA A 60 26.51 9.89 -0.53
CA ALA A 60 27.90 9.78 -0.11
C ALA A 60 28.74 11.00 -0.51
N GLU A 61 29.83 11.24 0.21
CA GLU A 61 30.84 12.26 -0.09
C GLU A 61 32.07 11.62 -0.75
N GLY A 62 32.69 12.32 -1.71
CA GLY A 62 33.88 11.85 -2.42
C GLY A 62 33.93 12.19 -3.92
N GLU A 63 34.85 11.54 -4.62
CA GLU A 63 35.04 11.72 -6.06
C GLU A 63 34.05 10.89 -6.89
N ILE A 64 33.38 11.56 -7.84
CA ILE A 64 32.25 10.98 -8.59
C ILE A 64 32.68 9.79 -9.44
N GLU A 65 33.84 9.86 -10.10
CA GLU A 65 34.33 8.79 -10.99
C GLU A 65 34.71 7.53 -10.19
N ALA A 66 35.35 7.71 -9.03
CA ALA A 66 35.71 6.60 -8.16
C ALA A 66 34.48 5.89 -7.59
N VAL A 67 33.49 6.68 -7.13
CA VAL A 67 32.22 6.14 -6.65
C VAL A 67 31.42 5.46 -7.76
N PHE A 68 31.40 6.03 -8.95
CA PHE A 68 30.72 5.44 -10.12
C PHE A 68 31.37 4.11 -10.53
N ALA A 69 32.70 4.05 -10.59
CA ALA A 69 33.43 2.82 -10.88
C ALA A 69 33.18 1.74 -9.82
N LEU A 70 33.25 2.09 -8.53
CA LEU A 70 32.98 1.17 -7.42
C LEU A 70 31.54 0.65 -7.47
N THR A 71 30.58 1.52 -7.76
CA THR A 71 29.16 1.16 -7.87
C THR A 71 28.92 0.20 -9.03
N CYS A 72 29.49 0.49 -10.20
CA CYS A 72 29.41 -0.42 -11.35
C CYS A 72 30.00 -1.79 -11.01
N ALA A 73 31.20 -1.83 -10.43
CA ALA A 73 31.84 -3.09 -10.03
C ALA A 73 31.01 -3.89 -9.01
N CYS A 74 30.37 -3.21 -8.04
CA CYS A 74 29.48 -3.86 -7.08
C CYS A 74 28.26 -4.48 -7.76
N VAL A 75 27.64 -3.79 -8.73
CA VAL A 75 26.51 -4.30 -9.50
C VAL A 75 26.94 -5.44 -10.41
N GLU A 76 28.06 -5.30 -11.12
CA GLU A 76 28.64 -6.33 -11.99
C GLU A 76 28.94 -7.63 -11.23
N ALA A 77 29.38 -7.52 -9.97
CA ALA A 77 29.71 -8.69 -9.14
C ALA A 77 28.49 -9.38 -8.51
N LEU A 78 27.36 -8.69 -8.34
CA LEU A 78 26.24 -9.18 -7.52
C LEU A 78 24.91 -9.27 -8.26
N ALA A 79 24.67 -8.52 -9.34
CA ALA A 79 23.39 -8.57 -10.03
C ALA A 79 23.20 -9.90 -10.79
N GLU A 80 21.96 -10.34 -10.89
CA GLU A 80 21.58 -11.60 -11.55
C GLU A 80 21.49 -11.42 -13.08
N PHE A 81 22.61 -11.17 -13.76
CA PHE A 81 22.63 -10.89 -15.21
C PHE A 81 22.04 -12.00 -16.08
N ASP A 82 22.13 -13.25 -15.63
CA ASP A 82 21.60 -14.42 -16.35
C ASP A 82 20.07 -14.43 -16.39
N ALA A 83 19.40 -13.75 -15.45
CA ALA A 83 17.95 -13.68 -15.43
C ALA A 83 17.45 -12.76 -16.57
N PRO A 84 16.55 -13.22 -17.46
CA PRO A 84 16.05 -12.40 -18.57
C PRO A 84 15.34 -11.13 -18.11
N GLY A 85 14.70 -11.19 -16.94
CA GLY A 85 13.95 -10.08 -16.36
C GLY A 85 14.80 -8.99 -15.72
N THR A 86 16.08 -9.24 -15.44
CA THR A 86 16.97 -8.34 -14.68
C THR A 86 17.72 -7.43 -15.63
N ASN A 87 17.52 -6.11 -15.52
CA ASN A 87 18.12 -5.12 -16.42
C ASN A 87 18.70 -3.94 -15.64
N PRO A 88 19.86 -4.12 -14.98
CA PRO A 88 20.37 -3.17 -14.00
C PRO A 88 20.56 -1.75 -14.53
N GLY A 89 20.38 -0.78 -13.65
CA GLY A 89 20.76 0.62 -13.89
C GLY A 89 21.57 1.17 -12.73
N VAL A 90 22.62 1.92 -13.06
CA VAL A 90 23.46 2.65 -12.11
C VAL A 90 23.46 4.11 -12.50
N VAL A 91 23.25 4.98 -11.52
CA VAL A 91 23.33 6.44 -11.65
C VAL A 91 24.18 7.00 -10.52
N VAL A 92 25.05 7.96 -10.80
CA VAL A 92 25.74 8.77 -9.80
C VAL A 92 25.68 10.22 -10.22
N SER A 93 25.15 11.09 -9.37
CA SER A 93 25.03 12.52 -9.66
C SER A 93 25.49 13.40 -8.51
N ARG A 94 26.19 14.51 -8.84
CA ARG A 94 26.49 15.57 -7.87
C ARG A 94 25.28 16.46 -7.63
N VAL A 95 24.51 16.74 -8.68
CA VAL A 95 23.30 17.56 -8.62
C VAL A 95 22.09 16.63 -8.57
N ARG A 96 21.23 16.82 -7.56
CA ARG A 96 19.99 16.05 -7.48
C ARG A 96 19.05 16.49 -8.60
N PRO A 97 18.58 15.59 -9.49
CA PRO A 97 17.60 15.94 -10.50
C PRO A 97 16.29 16.44 -9.88
N PRO A 98 15.47 17.20 -10.62
CA PRO A 98 14.16 17.62 -10.17
C PRO A 98 13.29 16.43 -9.72
N PRO A 99 12.46 16.60 -8.66
CA PRO A 99 11.67 15.51 -8.11
C PRO A 99 10.52 15.06 -9.02
N ASP A 100 10.21 15.82 -10.09
CA ASP A 100 9.14 15.52 -11.03
C ASP A 100 9.27 14.11 -11.63
N PHE A 101 10.49 13.69 -11.97
CA PHE A 101 10.73 12.34 -12.49
C PHE A 101 10.46 11.25 -11.45
N TYR A 102 10.77 11.51 -10.17
CA TYR A 102 10.40 10.60 -9.08
C TYR A 102 8.88 10.45 -8.96
N TYR A 103 8.14 11.56 -8.97
CA TYR A 103 6.67 11.51 -8.89
C TYR A 103 6.04 10.86 -10.12
N ALA A 104 6.60 11.08 -11.31
CA ALA A 104 6.18 10.40 -12.53
C ALA A 104 6.38 8.87 -12.42
N ALA A 105 7.58 8.40 -12.04
CA ALA A 105 7.87 6.98 -11.87
C ALA A 105 7.08 6.31 -10.71
N LEU A 106 6.67 7.10 -9.72
CA LEU A 106 5.85 6.64 -8.59
C LEU A 106 4.36 6.51 -8.96
N ARG A 107 3.85 7.35 -9.87
CA ARG A 107 2.40 7.50 -10.13
C ARG A 107 1.97 7.13 -11.54
N ASP A 108 2.91 6.92 -12.45
CA ASP A 108 2.68 6.57 -13.85
C ASP A 108 3.75 5.61 -14.38
N PHE A 109 3.80 5.42 -15.70
CA PHE A 109 4.83 4.68 -16.41
C PHE A 109 5.80 5.65 -17.09
N CYS A 110 7.09 5.39 -16.96
CA CYS A 110 8.15 6.18 -17.59
C CYS A 110 8.94 5.33 -18.59
N THR A 111 9.64 6.00 -19.50
CA THR A 111 10.52 5.37 -20.48
C THR A 111 11.99 5.52 -20.10
N VAL A 112 12.86 4.74 -20.75
CA VAL A 112 14.31 4.84 -20.55
C VAL A 112 14.84 6.15 -21.11
N GLU A 113 14.26 6.62 -22.21
CA GLU A 113 14.60 7.85 -22.90
C GLU A 113 14.36 9.07 -22.00
N GLU A 114 13.19 9.15 -21.36
CA GLU A 114 12.87 10.19 -20.37
C GLU A 114 13.88 10.18 -19.20
N ALA A 115 14.25 8.99 -18.71
CA ALA A 115 15.24 8.86 -17.65
C ALA A 115 16.61 9.38 -18.09
N VAL A 116 17.03 9.07 -19.32
CA VAL A 116 18.31 9.52 -19.89
C VAL A 116 18.33 11.04 -20.07
N GLU A 117 17.26 11.65 -20.58
CA GLU A 117 17.15 13.10 -20.72
C GLU A 117 17.38 13.82 -19.38
N VAL A 118 16.76 13.32 -18.30
CA VAL A 118 16.93 13.86 -16.94
C VAL A 118 18.38 13.73 -16.47
N LEU A 119 19.03 12.60 -16.76
CA LEU A 119 20.40 12.32 -16.35
C LEU A 119 21.42 13.21 -17.09
N GLU A 120 21.25 13.37 -18.40
CA GLU A 120 22.11 14.23 -19.22
C GLU A 120 21.99 15.70 -18.79
N ALA A 121 20.75 16.17 -18.56
CA ALA A 121 20.50 17.53 -18.08
C ALA A 121 21.14 17.78 -16.69
N ALA A 122 21.21 16.76 -15.84
CA ALA A 122 21.87 16.84 -14.53
C ALA A 122 23.39 16.66 -14.59
N GLY A 123 23.98 16.33 -15.75
CA GLY A 123 25.39 15.99 -15.90
C GLY A 123 25.80 14.74 -15.10
N ALA A 124 24.87 13.80 -14.92
CA ALA A 124 25.09 12.59 -14.14
C ALA A 124 26.00 11.58 -14.86
N ARG A 125 26.66 10.71 -14.10
CA ARG A 125 27.27 9.49 -14.61
C ARG A 125 26.28 8.37 -14.50
N TYR A 126 26.12 7.58 -15.55
CA TYR A 126 25.20 6.45 -15.51
C TYR A 126 25.66 5.31 -16.40
N ARG A 127 25.21 4.10 -16.05
CA ARG A 127 25.39 2.89 -16.85
C ARG A 127 24.10 2.08 -16.80
N GLY A 128 23.51 1.85 -17.96
CA GLY A 128 22.40 0.91 -18.12
C GLY A 128 22.92 -0.40 -18.70
N TYR A 129 22.47 -1.51 -18.15
CA TYR A 129 22.82 -2.85 -18.63
C TYR A 129 21.64 -3.48 -19.36
N LYS A 130 21.91 -4.34 -20.34
CA LYS A 130 20.89 -5.01 -21.17
C LYS A 130 19.93 -3.99 -21.81
N ASN A 131 18.62 -4.07 -21.54
CA ASN A 131 17.66 -3.09 -22.07
C ASN A 131 17.61 -1.76 -21.29
N ARG A 132 18.49 -1.60 -20.28
CA ARG A 132 18.70 -0.36 -19.51
C ARG A 132 17.50 0.09 -18.66
N ARG A 133 16.47 -0.73 -18.49
CA ARG A 133 15.24 -0.37 -17.75
C ARG A 133 15.49 0.07 -16.31
N GLY A 134 16.48 -0.51 -15.62
CA GLY A 134 16.87 -0.09 -14.28
C GLY A 134 17.32 1.37 -14.17
N LEU A 135 17.63 2.05 -15.29
CA LEU A 135 17.87 3.50 -15.27
C LEU A 135 16.64 4.28 -14.81
N ILE A 136 15.42 3.83 -15.11
CA ILE A 136 14.18 4.49 -14.67
C ILE A 136 14.15 4.56 -13.14
N GLY A 137 14.31 3.42 -12.47
CA GLY A 137 14.25 3.42 -11.02
C GLY A 137 15.49 4.02 -10.36
N ALA A 138 16.68 3.85 -10.92
CA ALA A 138 17.88 4.50 -10.42
C ALA A 138 17.77 6.04 -10.49
N THR A 139 17.28 6.59 -11.61
CA THR A 139 17.01 8.03 -11.76
C THR A 139 15.93 8.49 -10.78
N ALA A 140 14.82 7.76 -10.66
CA ALA A 140 13.75 8.08 -9.71
C ALA A 140 14.24 8.04 -8.24
N ALA A 141 15.12 7.11 -7.89
CA ALA A 141 15.70 7.01 -6.56
C ALA A 141 16.60 8.22 -6.25
N VAL A 142 17.43 8.64 -7.20
CA VAL A 142 18.28 9.83 -7.06
C VAL A 142 17.44 11.11 -7.00
N ALA A 143 16.36 11.20 -7.79
CA ALA A 143 15.41 12.31 -7.76
C ALA A 143 14.49 12.32 -6.51
N SER A 144 14.42 11.20 -5.76
CA SER A 144 13.39 10.93 -4.75
C SER A 144 13.18 12.03 -3.71
N ASP A 145 11.97 12.56 -3.61
CA ASP A 145 11.57 13.54 -2.59
C ASP A 145 10.64 12.91 -1.57
N LEU A 146 11.04 12.95 -0.29
CA LEU A 146 10.41 12.19 0.79
C LEU A 146 9.91 13.14 1.90
N PRO A 147 8.84 13.93 1.64
CA PRO A 147 8.31 14.88 2.62
C PRO A 147 7.72 14.17 3.86
N ASP A 148 7.02 13.05 3.63
CA ASP A 148 6.77 12.03 4.65
C ASP A 148 7.73 10.87 4.42
N ARG A 149 8.35 10.40 5.51
CA ARG A 149 9.33 9.33 5.46
C ARG A 149 9.17 8.40 6.65
N THR A 150 9.48 7.14 6.41
CA THR A 150 9.54 6.08 7.41
C THR A 150 10.91 5.41 7.32
N TYR A 151 11.14 4.44 8.19
CA TYR A 151 12.39 3.70 8.24
C TYR A 151 12.11 2.20 8.18
N GLU A 152 12.94 1.47 7.45
CA GLU A 152 12.92 0.02 7.43
C GLU A 152 14.32 -0.50 7.74
N LEU A 153 14.43 -1.29 8.81
CA LEU A 153 15.64 -2.06 9.11
C LEU A 153 15.53 -3.40 8.40
N LEU A 154 16.45 -3.67 7.47
CA LEU A 154 16.59 -4.96 6.80
C LEU A 154 17.79 -5.70 7.36
N ALA A 155 17.55 -6.91 7.86
CA ALA A 155 18.58 -7.87 8.21
C ALA A 155 18.80 -8.85 7.05
N TYR A 156 20.05 -9.17 6.74
CA TYR A 156 20.41 -10.02 5.61
C TYR A 156 21.13 -11.30 6.06
N ARG A 157 20.83 -12.41 5.38
CA ARG A 157 21.34 -13.75 5.67
C ARG A 157 22.75 -13.95 5.12
N THR A 158 23.52 -14.82 5.76
CA THR A 158 24.78 -15.31 5.17
C THR A 158 24.49 -16.11 3.90
N ARG A 159 25.43 -16.09 2.94
CA ARG A 159 25.20 -16.62 1.59
C ARG A 159 24.90 -18.11 1.59
N GLU A 160 25.47 -18.85 2.53
CA GLU A 160 25.30 -20.31 2.71
C GLU A 160 23.86 -20.68 3.10
N ARG A 161 23.08 -19.72 3.62
CA ARG A 161 21.70 -19.94 4.07
C ARG A 161 20.66 -19.54 3.03
N TRP A 162 21.03 -18.93 1.91
CA TRP A 162 20.05 -18.49 0.91
C TRP A 162 19.27 -19.69 0.34
N GLY A 163 17.99 -19.50 0.04
CA GLY A 163 17.08 -20.57 -0.39
C GLY A 163 16.64 -21.57 0.71
N THR A 164 17.30 -21.61 1.87
CA THR A 164 16.88 -22.46 3.00
C THR A 164 15.75 -21.82 3.81
N PRO A 165 14.96 -22.57 4.60
CA PRO A 165 14.00 -21.99 5.53
C PRO A 165 14.65 -21.02 6.52
N ARG A 166 14.03 -19.86 6.75
CA ARG A 166 14.51 -18.83 7.69
C ARG A 166 14.30 -19.29 9.13
N GLN A 167 15.31 -19.10 9.97
CA GLN A 167 15.22 -19.37 11.41
C GLN A 167 15.03 -18.03 12.14
N VAL A 168 13.77 -17.70 12.43
CA VAL A 168 13.37 -16.51 13.20
C VAL A 168 12.35 -16.93 14.23
N ASP A 169 12.57 -16.55 15.49
CA ASP A 169 11.65 -16.90 16.58
C ASP A 169 10.40 -16.01 16.50
N ARG A 170 9.29 -16.63 16.12
CA ARG A 170 7.98 -16.01 16.03
C ARG A 170 7.61 -15.23 17.29
N SER A 171 7.80 -15.81 18.48
CA SER A 171 7.39 -15.17 19.74
C SER A 171 8.12 -13.85 19.98
N SER A 172 9.38 -13.78 19.56
CA SER A 172 10.20 -12.58 19.68
C SER A 172 9.72 -11.43 18.77
N LEU A 173 9.15 -11.75 17.59
CA LEU A 173 8.59 -10.77 16.67
C LEU A 173 7.28 -10.15 17.19
N PHE A 174 6.39 -10.98 17.75
CA PHE A 174 5.16 -10.50 18.39
C PHE A 174 5.47 -9.63 19.60
N CYS A 175 6.43 -10.04 20.42
CA CYS A 175 6.90 -9.25 21.56
C CYS A 175 7.53 -7.93 21.11
N ALA A 176 8.35 -7.93 20.05
CA ALA A 176 8.92 -6.70 19.50
C ALA A 176 7.81 -5.71 19.09
N GLU A 177 6.83 -6.16 18.30
CA GLU A 177 5.69 -5.31 17.87
C GLU A 177 4.85 -4.79 19.05
N GLU A 178 4.70 -5.57 20.12
CA GLU A 178 4.00 -5.12 21.34
C GLU A 178 4.77 -4.05 22.10
N MET A 179 6.09 -4.20 22.20
CA MET A 179 6.95 -3.31 22.96
C MET A 179 7.22 -1.97 22.25
N THR A 180 7.11 -1.93 20.91
CA THR A 180 7.45 -0.75 20.12
C THR A 180 6.29 -0.16 19.31
N GLY A 181 5.12 -0.80 19.30
CA GLY A 181 3.90 -0.17 18.78
C GLY A 181 3.50 1.06 19.62
N PRO A 182 2.98 2.14 19.02
CA PRO A 182 2.68 2.35 17.59
C PRO A 182 3.86 2.84 16.72
N HIS A 183 5.05 2.98 17.30
CA HIS A 183 6.22 3.54 16.63
C HIS A 183 6.88 2.60 15.62
N THR A 184 6.61 1.30 15.74
CA THR A 184 6.78 0.30 14.68
C THR A 184 5.43 -0.26 14.29
N TRP A 185 5.35 -0.83 13.09
CA TRP A 185 4.14 -1.46 12.57
C TRP A 185 4.49 -2.54 11.56
N ASP A 186 3.50 -3.39 11.27
CA ASP A 186 3.55 -4.41 10.23
C ASP A 186 4.68 -5.43 10.38
N THR A 187 5.19 -5.61 11.60
CA THR A 187 6.07 -6.74 11.89
C THR A 187 5.27 -8.04 11.89
N VAL A 188 4.09 -7.99 12.51
CA VAL A 188 3.13 -9.10 12.61
C VAL A 188 1.71 -8.62 12.36
N ASP A 189 0.86 -9.57 11.99
CA ASP A 189 -0.58 -9.44 11.92
C ASP A 189 -1.17 -10.17 13.13
N ARG A 190 -1.62 -9.39 14.13
CA ARG A 190 -2.14 -9.96 15.39
C ARG A 190 -3.50 -10.63 15.19
N GLU A 191 -4.36 -10.04 14.38
CA GLU A 191 -5.72 -10.56 14.15
C GLU A 191 -5.71 -11.88 13.40
N ASN A 192 -4.80 -12.01 12.42
CA ASN A 192 -4.67 -13.23 11.61
C ASN A 192 -3.63 -14.19 12.16
N ASP A 193 -2.91 -13.84 13.23
CA ASP A 193 -1.80 -14.59 13.81
C ASP A 193 -0.77 -14.97 12.72
N VAL A 194 -0.19 -13.96 12.06
CA VAL A 194 0.79 -14.13 10.98
C VAL A 194 2.02 -13.25 11.20
N VAL A 195 3.21 -13.77 10.88
CA VAL A 195 4.43 -12.96 10.79
C VAL A 195 4.49 -12.31 9.41
N VAL A 196 4.64 -10.99 9.35
CA VAL A 196 4.61 -10.20 8.11
C VAL A 196 6.01 -9.79 7.66
N CYS A 197 6.89 -9.46 8.60
CA CYS A 197 8.24 -8.95 8.30
C CYS A 197 9.21 -9.97 7.71
N VAL A 198 8.88 -11.26 7.68
CA VAL A 198 9.76 -12.34 7.22
C VAL A 198 9.34 -12.76 5.80
N PRO A 199 10.18 -12.56 4.77
CA PRO A 199 9.81 -12.91 3.40
C PRO A 199 9.78 -14.43 3.20
N HIS A 200 8.90 -14.88 2.30
CA HIS A 200 8.74 -16.30 1.91
C HIS A 200 9.45 -16.66 0.60
N THR A 201 10.51 -15.92 0.24
CA THR A 201 11.21 -16.10 -1.04
C THR A 201 12.67 -16.53 -0.81
N PRO A 202 13.41 -17.03 -1.82
CA PRO A 202 14.80 -17.46 -1.64
C PRO A 202 15.81 -16.31 -1.46
N ASP A 203 15.35 -15.07 -1.33
CA ASP A 203 16.18 -13.86 -1.24
C ASP A 203 17.13 -13.80 -0.02
N PRO A 204 18.12 -12.90 -0.06
CA PRO A 204 19.00 -12.60 1.07
C PRO A 204 18.33 -12.00 2.31
N VAL A 205 17.11 -11.50 2.25
CA VAL A 205 16.49 -10.78 3.37
C VAL A 205 16.06 -11.78 4.43
N LEU A 206 16.51 -11.59 5.68
CA LEU A 206 16.10 -12.38 6.83
C LEU A 206 14.76 -11.89 7.37
N PHE A 207 14.66 -10.59 7.65
CA PHE A 207 13.41 -9.89 7.99
C PHE A 207 13.57 -8.38 7.77
N GLY A 208 12.44 -7.67 7.70
CA GLY A 208 12.37 -6.22 7.61
C GLY A 208 11.41 -5.60 8.63
N ILE A 209 11.89 -4.73 9.52
CA ILE A 209 11.06 -4.05 10.53
C ILE A 209 10.84 -2.60 10.11
N ARG A 210 9.58 -2.17 10.05
CA ARG A 210 9.19 -0.80 9.70
C ARG A 210 8.88 0.02 10.95
N GLY A 211 9.21 1.31 10.90
CA GLY A 211 8.91 2.23 11.98
C GLY A 211 9.13 3.68 11.62
N GLU A 212 8.82 4.55 12.58
CA GLU A 212 8.86 6.01 12.40
C GLU A 212 10.27 6.60 12.49
N SER A 213 11.23 5.89 13.10
CA SER A 213 12.60 6.37 13.29
C SER A 213 13.64 5.24 13.33
N PRO A 214 14.93 5.53 13.04
CA PRO A 214 16.03 4.56 13.19
C PRO A 214 16.14 4.00 14.62
N ALA A 215 15.85 4.84 15.63
CA ALA A 215 15.91 4.43 17.04
C ALA A 215 14.85 3.38 17.37
N TRP A 216 13.63 3.55 16.86
CA TRP A 216 12.53 2.60 17.11
C TRP A 216 12.73 1.27 16.39
N VAL A 217 13.14 1.29 15.11
CA VAL A 217 13.44 0.04 14.40
C VAL A 217 14.64 -0.69 15.01
N GLY A 218 15.64 0.04 15.52
CA GLY A 218 16.75 -0.53 16.29
C GLY A 218 16.31 -1.16 17.61
N ARG A 219 15.39 -0.50 18.33
CA ARG A 219 14.80 -1.04 19.57
C ARG A 219 14.00 -2.32 19.30
N ALA A 220 13.14 -2.31 18.29
CA ALA A 220 12.40 -3.52 17.90
C ALA A 220 13.34 -4.65 17.52
N ARG A 221 14.36 -4.36 16.69
CA ARG A 221 15.40 -5.31 16.29
C ARG A 221 16.11 -5.95 17.48
N SER A 222 16.40 -5.20 18.54
CA SER A 222 17.08 -5.72 19.74
C SER A 222 16.29 -6.81 20.47
N SER A 223 14.96 -6.87 20.28
CA SER A 223 14.09 -7.88 20.88
C SER A 223 13.94 -9.14 20.02
N VAL A 224 14.32 -9.09 18.73
CA VAL A 224 14.15 -10.20 17.78
C VAL A 224 15.27 -11.22 17.91
N ARG A 225 14.87 -12.49 18.06
CA ARG A 225 15.78 -13.65 18.04
C ARG A 225 15.71 -14.34 16.68
N SER A 226 16.86 -14.52 16.04
CA SER A 226 16.99 -15.15 14.72
C SER A 226 18.34 -15.82 14.56
N GLU A 227 18.54 -16.52 13.43
CA GLU A 227 19.89 -16.80 12.94
C GLU A 227 20.72 -15.53 12.78
N GLY A 228 22.05 -15.67 12.87
CA GLY A 228 22.99 -14.56 12.78
C GLY A 228 22.95 -13.89 11.40
N PRO A 229 22.58 -12.59 11.31
CA PRO A 229 22.62 -11.88 10.04
C PRO A 229 24.06 -11.64 9.61
N ALA A 230 24.33 -11.74 8.30
CA ALA A 230 25.60 -11.32 7.73
C ALA A 230 25.80 -9.82 7.89
N CYS A 231 24.72 -9.07 7.74
CA CYS A 231 24.74 -7.63 7.82
C CYS A 231 23.31 -7.05 7.98
N GLU A 232 23.22 -5.79 8.42
CA GLU A 232 21.95 -5.09 8.64
C GLU A 232 22.04 -3.65 8.11
N GLN A 233 20.97 -3.14 7.53
CA GLN A 233 20.91 -1.77 7.00
C GLN A 233 19.57 -1.13 7.34
N VAL A 234 19.63 0.08 7.89
CA VAL A 234 18.46 0.94 8.05
C VAL A 234 18.34 1.81 6.81
N TYR A 235 17.16 1.81 6.20
CA TYR A 235 16.82 2.67 5.06
C TYR A 235 15.81 3.72 5.47
N THR A 236 16.00 4.96 5.02
CA THR A 236 14.93 5.96 4.93
C THR A 236 14.04 5.61 3.75
N THR A 237 12.72 5.67 3.87
CA THR A 237 11.83 5.11 2.84
C THR A 237 10.51 5.87 2.72
N ASN A 238 9.89 5.78 1.54
CA ASN A 238 8.52 6.24 1.27
C ASN A 238 7.46 5.17 1.59
N GLN A 239 7.82 4.10 2.29
CA GLN A 239 6.87 3.06 2.65
C GLN A 239 5.87 3.57 3.68
N GLY A 240 4.62 3.14 3.54
CA GLY A 240 3.54 3.53 4.43
C GLY A 240 3.23 5.02 4.43
N THR A 241 3.33 5.72 3.29
CA THR A 241 3.10 7.18 3.20
C THR A 241 1.96 7.58 2.26
N ASP A 242 1.37 6.64 1.51
CA ASP A 242 0.41 6.87 0.42
C ASP A 242 0.92 7.77 -0.72
N ALA A 243 2.23 7.91 -0.88
CA ALA A 243 2.80 8.80 -1.90
C ALA A 243 2.38 8.44 -3.35
N HIS A 244 1.90 7.22 -3.59
CA HIS A 244 1.36 6.74 -4.87
C HIS A 244 -0.09 7.14 -5.14
N LEU A 245 -0.85 7.54 -4.12
CA LEU A 245 -2.24 7.93 -4.29
C LEU A 245 -2.32 9.36 -4.85
N VAL A 246 -3.23 9.55 -5.81
CA VAL A 246 -3.64 10.88 -6.30
C VAL A 246 -5.17 10.99 -6.25
N PRO A 247 -5.74 12.20 -6.16
CA PRO A 247 -7.18 12.36 -6.34
C PRO A 247 -7.63 11.79 -7.70
N GLY A 248 -8.77 11.09 -7.72
CA GLY A 248 -9.34 10.52 -8.93
C GLY A 248 -10.83 10.81 -9.06
N GLN A 249 -11.29 10.90 -10.31
CA GLN A 249 -12.69 11.04 -10.67
C GLN A 249 -13.16 9.80 -11.45
N ILE A 250 -14.39 9.37 -11.18
CA ILE A 250 -14.97 8.20 -11.85
C ILE A 250 -15.17 8.54 -13.34
N GLY A 251 -14.69 7.68 -14.23
CA GLY A 251 -14.65 7.91 -15.68
C GLY A 251 -13.30 8.41 -16.22
N GLU A 252 -12.46 9.01 -15.38
CA GLU A 252 -11.12 9.51 -15.76
C GLU A 252 -9.96 8.64 -15.22
N LEU A 253 -10.29 7.53 -14.56
CA LEU A 253 -9.30 6.61 -13.99
C LEU A 253 -8.48 5.94 -15.09
N ARG A 254 -7.16 6.04 -14.99
CA ARG A 254 -6.21 5.40 -15.89
C ARG A 254 -5.66 4.11 -15.31
N GLU A 255 -5.57 3.10 -16.16
CA GLU A 255 -4.99 1.80 -15.83
C GLU A 255 -3.56 1.96 -15.30
N GLY A 256 -3.24 1.23 -14.23
CA GLY A 256 -1.89 1.21 -13.65
C GLY A 256 -1.56 2.39 -12.76
N ARG A 257 -2.54 3.24 -12.41
CA ARG A 257 -2.39 4.33 -11.43
C ARG A 257 -3.15 4.03 -10.13
N SER A 258 -2.87 4.80 -9.08
CA SER A 258 -3.51 4.62 -7.77
C SER A 258 -4.18 5.89 -7.32
N TYR A 259 -5.39 5.75 -6.80
CA TYR A 259 -6.32 6.85 -6.62
C TYR A 259 -6.96 6.85 -5.24
N LEU A 260 -7.36 8.04 -4.84
CA LEU A 260 -8.37 8.28 -3.83
C LEU A 260 -9.63 8.82 -4.53
N VAL A 261 -10.71 8.03 -4.51
CA VAL A 261 -11.93 8.31 -5.28
C VAL A 261 -13.11 8.37 -4.33
N ARG A 262 -13.82 9.50 -4.31
CA ARG A 262 -15.07 9.64 -3.55
C ARG A 262 -16.25 9.28 -4.43
N GLY A 263 -17.28 8.66 -3.86
CA GLY A 263 -18.53 8.39 -4.56
C GLY A 263 -19.59 7.79 -3.67
N THR A 264 -20.70 7.41 -4.28
CA THR A 264 -21.86 6.80 -3.63
C THR A 264 -21.95 5.33 -4.02
N VAL A 265 -22.17 4.44 -3.07
CA VAL A 265 -22.38 3.00 -3.35
C VAL A 265 -23.67 2.83 -4.15
N ALA A 266 -23.57 2.33 -5.38
CA ALA A 266 -24.71 2.22 -6.30
C ALA A 266 -25.56 0.97 -6.06
N GLY A 267 -24.93 -0.11 -5.56
CA GLY A 267 -25.56 -1.41 -5.36
C GLY A 267 -24.95 -2.17 -4.19
N SER A 268 -25.69 -3.16 -3.69
CA SER A 268 -25.20 -4.00 -2.60
C SER A 268 -23.94 -4.76 -3.00
N PRO A 269 -22.93 -4.85 -2.11
CA PRO A 269 -21.73 -5.63 -2.35
C PRO A 269 -22.05 -7.09 -2.68
N THR A 270 -21.33 -7.65 -3.64
CA THR A 270 -21.47 -9.04 -4.08
C THR A 270 -20.19 -9.82 -3.79
N THR A 271 -20.34 -11.03 -3.24
CA THR A 271 -19.21 -11.95 -3.04
C THR A 271 -19.12 -12.89 -4.24
N GLY A 272 -18.00 -12.80 -4.97
CA GLY A 272 -17.73 -13.66 -6.12
C GLY A 272 -16.99 -14.96 -5.75
N PRO A 273 -16.74 -15.84 -6.75
CA PRO A 273 -15.88 -17.01 -6.59
C PRO A 273 -14.50 -16.62 -6.05
N GLY A 274 -13.92 -17.48 -5.20
CA GLY A 274 -12.64 -17.18 -4.51
C GLY A 274 -12.78 -16.23 -3.32
N GLY A 275 -14.00 -15.77 -2.98
CA GLY A 275 -14.26 -14.96 -1.79
C GLY A 275 -13.91 -13.48 -1.94
N HIS A 276 -13.73 -12.99 -3.18
CA HIS A 276 -13.58 -11.57 -3.47
C HIS A 276 -14.91 -10.84 -3.27
N VAL A 277 -14.88 -9.62 -2.76
CA VAL A 277 -16.08 -8.78 -2.60
C VAL A 277 -15.97 -7.59 -3.53
N SER A 278 -17.03 -7.34 -4.29
CA SER A 278 -17.10 -6.23 -5.24
C SER A 278 -18.32 -5.36 -4.99
N PHE A 279 -18.21 -4.07 -5.24
CA PHE A 279 -19.35 -3.16 -5.28
C PHE A 279 -19.12 -2.10 -6.36
N LEU A 280 -20.19 -1.40 -6.73
CA LEU A 280 -20.13 -0.29 -7.68
C LEU A 280 -20.14 1.03 -6.91
N LEU A 281 -19.16 1.86 -7.20
CA LEU A 281 -19.08 3.24 -6.73
C LEU A 281 -19.54 4.14 -7.88
N ALA A 282 -20.49 5.03 -7.62
CA ALA A 282 -21.05 5.93 -8.62
C ALA A 282 -20.80 7.40 -8.23
N ASP A 283 -20.51 8.21 -9.22
CA ASP A 283 -20.44 9.67 -9.10
C ASP A 283 -20.96 10.29 -10.40
N GLU A 284 -21.86 11.25 -10.29
CA GLU A 284 -22.51 11.93 -11.42
C GLU A 284 -23.06 11.00 -12.53
N GLY A 285 -23.51 9.79 -12.16
CA GLY A 285 -24.08 8.81 -13.09
C GLY A 285 -23.05 7.94 -13.82
N VAL A 286 -21.75 8.11 -13.54
CA VAL A 286 -20.68 7.22 -14.00
C VAL A 286 -20.32 6.25 -12.87
N GLU A 287 -20.03 5.00 -13.23
CA GLU A 287 -19.73 3.94 -12.26
C GLU A 287 -18.30 3.41 -12.40
N ALA A 288 -17.68 3.08 -11.27
CA ALA A 288 -16.43 2.34 -11.18
C ALA A 288 -16.60 1.13 -10.25
N ARG A 289 -16.08 -0.02 -10.70
CA ARG A 289 -16.05 -1.23 -9.88
C ARG A 289 -14.95 -1.12 -8.82
N CYS A 290 -15.29 -1.37 -7.57
CA CYS A 290 -14.34 -1.48 -6.46
C CYS A 290 -14.21 -2.95 -6.02
N MET A 291 -12.99 -3.39 -5.71
CA MET A 291 -12.67 -4.78 -5.39
C MET A 291 -11.89 -4.91 -4.09
N ALA A 292 -12.40 -5.72 -3.16
CA ALA A 292 -11.65 -6.26 -2.02
C ALA A 292 -11.36 -7.74 -2.26
N TYR A 293 -10.12 -8.07 -2.61
CA TYR A 293 -9.71 -9.44 -2.93
C TYR A 293 -9.62 -10.34 -1.69
N GLU A 294 -9.54 -11.65 -1.92
CA GLU A 294 -9.45 -12.67 -0.85
C GLU A 294 -8.33 -12.36 0.15
N PRO A 295 -7.11 -11.96 -0.29
CA PRO A 295 -6.01 -11.71 0.62
C PRO A 295 -6.27 -10.59 1.63
N THR A 296 -7.27 -9.72 1.41
CA THR A 296 -7.64 -8.64 2.34
C THR A 296 -8.35 -9.12 3.61
N LYS A 297 -8.62 -10.43 3.75
CA LYS A 297 -9.16 -11.09 4.95
C LYS A 297 -10.37 -10.34 5.54
N GLY A 298 -10.30 -9.91 6.80
CA GLY A 298 -11.39 -9.27 7.54
C GLY A 298 -11.86 -7.93 6.95
N PHE A 299 -11.02 -7.27 6.14
CA PHE A 299 -11.41 -6.04 5.44
C PHE A 299 -12.64 -6.25 4.52
N ARG A 300 -12.79 -7.47 3.98
CA ARG A 300 -13.97 -7.84 3.18
C ARG A 300 -15.27 -7.73 3.98
N ASP A 301 -15.24 -7.94 5.30
CA ASP A 301 -16.44 -7.82 6.14
C ASP A 301 -16.88 -6.37 6.31
N VAL A 302 -15.96 -5.41 6.28
CA VAL A 302 -16.29 -3.98 6.19
C VAL A 302 -17.01 -3.71 4.87
N VAL A 303 -16.43 -4.18 3.76
CA VAL A 303 -17.00 -3.97 2.43
C VAL A 303 -18.39 -4.60 2.30
N ARG A 304 -18.60 -5.82 2.84
CA ARG A 304 -19.92 -6.50 2.83
C ARG A 304 -21.02 -5.75 3.60
N ARG A 305 -20.65 -4.88 4.54
CA ARG A 305 -21.60 -4.10 5.35
C ARG A 305 -22.06 -2.81 4.66
N LEU A 306 -21.48 -2.46 3.52
CA LEU A 306 -21.96 -1.34 2.70
C LEU A 306 -23.34 -1.64 2.13
N VAL A 307 -24.13 -0.59 1.94
CA VAL A 307 -25.45 -0.66 1.31
C VAL A 307 -25.57 0.45 0.27
N PRO A 308 -26.51 0.35 -0.68
CA PRO A 308 -26.78 1.42 -1.63
C PRO A 308 -26.99 2.76 -0.93
N HIS A 309 -26.45 3.82 -1.52
CA HIS A 309 -26.46 5.20 -1.04
C HIS A 309 -25.49 5.54 0.10
N ASP A 310 -24.68 4.58 0.59
CA ASP A 310 -23.53 4.94 1.43
C ASP A 310 -22.56 5.83 0.64
N VAL A 311 -22.02 6.87 1.29
CA VAL A 311 -21.01 7.74 0.68
C VAL A 311 -19.65 7.37 1.23
N VAL A 312 -18.72 7.03 0.33
CA VAL A 312 -17.41 6.50 0.70
C VAL A 312 -16.29 7.13 -0.13
N VAL A 313 -15.08 6.99 0.38
CA VAL A 313 -13.81 7.29 -0.29
C VAL A 313 -13.04 5.97 -0.43
N ALA A 314 -12.84 5.52 -1.66
CA ALA A 314 -12.08 4.33 -1.98
C ALA A 314 -10.62 4.69 -2.27
N ALA A 315 -9.67 4.06 -1.58
CA ALA A 315 -8.24 4.21 -1.83
C ALA A 315 -7.70 2.92 -2.46
N GLY A 316 -7.04 2.99 -3.61
CA GLY A 316 -6.53 1.79 -4.25
C GLY A 316 -5.93 1.99 -5.63
N SER A 317 -5.44 0.91 -6.23
CA SER A 317 -4.94 0.94 -7.61
C SER A 317 -6.00 0.56 -8.62
N TYR A 318 -6.11 1.32 -9.70
CA TYR A 318 -7.01 1.01 -10.81
C TYR A 318 -6.31 0.04 -11.77
N LYS A 319 -6.80 -1.21 -11.79
CA LYS A 319 -6.26 -2.28 -12.62
C LYS A 319 -7.36 -3.23 -13.08
N GLY A 320 -7.34 -3.61 -14.36
CA GLY A 320 -8.29 -4.55 -14.94
C GLY A 320 -9.73 -4.04 -14.91
N GLY A 321 -9.92 -2.72 -15.03
CA GLY A 321 -11.25 -2.10 -14.97
C GLY A 321 -11.86 -2.02 -13.58
N SER A 322 -11.06 -2.19 -12.52
CA SER A 322 -11.52 -2.04 -11.14
C SER A 322 -10.51 -1.35 -10.24
N LEU A 323 -11.01 -0.67 -9.21
CA LEU A 323 -10.23 -0.09 -8.13
C LEU A 323 -9.99 -1.13 -7.03
N ASN A 324 -8.73 -1.54 -6.88
CA ASN A 324 -8.28 -2.57 -5.95
C ASN A 324 -8.00 -1.94 -4.59
N LEU A 325 -8.88 -2.18 -3.63
CA LEU A 325 -8.93 -1.44 -2.37
C LEU A 325 -7.75 -1.77 -1.44
N GLU A 326 -7.13 -0.71 -0.92
CA GLU A 326 -6.12 -0.70 0.14
C GLU A 326 -6.70 -0.12 1.44
N LYS A 327 -7.55 0.90 1.31
CA LYS A 327 -8.31 1.53 2.41
C LYS A 327 -9.70 1.94 1.92
N LEU A 328 -10.62 2.12 2.86
CA LEU A 328 -11.97 2.61 2.62
C LEU A 328 -12.35 3.62 3.72
N GLY A 329 -12.63 4.86 3.32
CA GLY A 329 -13.19 5.88 4.17
C GLY A 329 -14.72 5.90 4.06
N VAL A 330 -15.44 5.73 5.16
CA VAL A 330 -16.89 5.84 5.20
C VAL A 330 -17.27 7.26 5.63
N CYS A 331 -17.80 8.05 4.70
CA CYS A 331 -18.20 9.44 4.94
C CYS A 331 -19.58 9.52 5.62
N HIS A 332 -20.54 8.81 5.04
CA HIS A 332 -21.95 8.83 5.44
C HIS A 332 -22.59 7.47 5.20
N LEU A 333 -23.44 7.05 6.14
CA LEU A 333 -24.17 5.80 6.07
C LEU A 333 -25.63 6.06 5.74
N ALA A 334 -26.14 5.43 4.70
CA ALA A 334 -27.55 5.43 4.39
C ALA A 334 -28.35 4.57 5.37
N ASP A 335 -29.63 4.91 5.51
CA ASP A 335 -30.55 4.15 6.34
C ASP A 335 -30.83 2.77 5.72
N LEU A 336 -30.59 1.72 6.50
CA LEU A 336 -30.96 0.37 6.12
C LEU A 336 -32.38 0.08 6.61
N ILE A 337 -33.34 0.08 5.68
CA ILE A 337 -34.75 -0.20 5.98
C ILE A 337 -35.06 -1.65 5.67
N ARG A 338 -35.51 -2.41 6.66
CA ARG A 338 -36.01 -3.77 6.50
C ARG A 338 -37.53 -3.76 6.43
N ILE A 339 -38.05 -4.17 5.28
CA ILE A 339 -39.49 -4.31 5.06
C ILE A 339 -39.93 -5.68 5.58
N ARG A 340 -40.90 -5.71 6.50
CA ARG A 340 -41.48 -6.95 7.03
C ARG A 340 -43.01 -6.91 6.95
N PRO A 341 -43.68 -8.07 6.98
CA PRO A 341 -45.12 -8.10 7.23
C PRO A 341 -45.44 -7.41 8.56
N PRO A 342 -46.52 -6.61 8.62
CA PRO A 342 -46.87 -5.90 9.83
C PRO A 342 -47.33 -6.85 10.95
N VAL A 343 -47.27 -6.36 12.17
CA VAL A 343 -47.88 -7.02 13.33
C VAL A 343 -49.39 -6.79 13.31
N CYS A 344 -50.18 -7.85 13.52
CA CYS A 344 -51.62 -7.72 13.56
C CYS A 344 -52.05 -6.94 14.81
N PRO A 345 -52.81 -5.83 14.69
CA PRO A 345 -53.20 -5.00 15.83
C PRO A 345 -54.17 -5.73 16.78
N ALA A 346 -54.94 -6.70 16.28
CA ALA A 346 -55.92 -7.42 17.08
C ALA A 346 -55.34 -8.57 17.92
N CYS A 347 -54.25 -9.21 17.48
CA CYS A 347 -53.71 -10.41 18.15
C CYS A 347 -52.20 -10.42 18.36
N GLY A 348 -51.50 -9.34 18.01
CA GLY A 348 -50.04 -9.18 18.19
C GLY A 348 -49.16 -10.13 17.38
N LYS A 349 -49.72 -11.01 16.53
CA LYS A 349 -48.94 -11.94 15.70
C LYS A 349 -48.57 -11.30 14.37
N ARG A 350 -47.38 -11.63 13.87
CA ARG A 350 -46.89 -11.21 12.55
C ARG A 350 -47.81 -11.73 11.45
N MET A 351 -48.25 -10.85 10.56
CA MET A 351 -49.10 -11.23 9.43
C MET A 351 -48.30 -12.00 8.38
N THR A 352 -48.98 -12.70 7.47
CA THR A 352 -48.36 -13.40 6.33
C THR A 352 -48.83 -12.80 5.02
N SER A 353 -48.05 -12.92 3.94
CA SER A 353 -48.47 -12.46 2.61
C SER A 353 -49.80 -13.09 2.19
N ALA A 354 -50.71 -12.29 1.63
CA ALA A 354 -52.00 -12.72 1.09
C ALA A 354 -51.94 -13.00 -0.43
N GLY A 355 -50.74 -13.01 -1.02
CA GLY A 355 -50.49 -13.14 -2.45
C GLY A 355 -50.01 -11.83 -3.09
N THR A 356 -49.44 -11.92 -4.30
CA THR A 356 -48.90 -10.78 -5.05
C THR A 356 -49.94 -9.66 -5.16
N GLY A 357 -49.59 -8.45 -4.67
CA GLY A 357 -50.48 -7.28 -4.70
C GLY A 357 -51.68 -7.31 -3.74
N LYS A 358 -51.86 -8.37 -2.93
CA LYS A 358 -53.03 -8.52 -2.04
C LYS A 358 -52.77 -8.13 -0.58
N GLY A 359 -51.56 -7.63 -0.28
CA GLY A 359 -51.14 -7.22 1.06
C GLY A 359 -50.87 -8.40 2.00
N TYR A 360 -51.19 -8.22 3.27
CA TYR A 360 -50.92 -9.15 4.37
C TYR A 360 -52.20 -9.57 5.07
N LYS A 361 -52.29 -10.84 5.50
CA LYS A 361 -53.41 -11.41 6.26
C LYS A 361 -52.90 -12.05 7.54
N CYS A 362 -53.60 -11.80 8.65
CA CYS A 362 -53.38 -12.51 9.90
C CYS A 362 -54.04 -13.89 9.85
N ARG A 363 -53.29 -14.95 10.19
CA ARG A 363 -53.81 -16.33 10.21
C ARG A 363 -54.71 -16.63 11.41
N VAL A 364 -54.66 -15.82 12.47
CA VAL A 364 -55.43 -16.07 13.70
C VAL A 364 -56.79 -15.39 13.68
N CYS A 365 -56.82 -14.07 13.42
CA CYS A 365 -58.07 -13.30 13.46
C CYS A 365 -58.59 -12.88 12.07
N GLY A 366 -57.88 -13.21 10.99
CA GLY A 366 -58.30 -12.90 9.62
C GLY A 366 -58.12 -11.44 9.19
N ALA A 367 -57.68 -10.54 10.09
CA ALA A 367 -57.39 -9.13 9.79
C ALA A 367 -56.45 -8.99 8.59
N ARG A 368 -56.57 -7.88 7.84
CA ARG A 368 -55.76 -7.59 6.65
C ARG A 368 -55.09 -6.22 6.77
N SER A 369 -53.88 -6.12 6.22
CA SER A 369 -53.16 -4.86 6.04
C SER A 369 -52.64 -4.78 4.62
N ARG A 370 -52.60 -3.57 4.04
CA ARG A 370 -51.99 -3.36 2.72
C ARG A 370 -50.52 -2.97 2.84
N GLU A 371 -50.19 -2.21 3.88
CA GLU A 371 -48.87 -1.65 4.06
C GLU A 371 -47.97 -2.59 4.86
N PRO A 372 -46.70 -2.75 4.44
CA PRO A 372 -45.71 -3.42 5.25
C PRO A 372 -45.29 -2.56 6.44
N GLU A 373 -44.67 -3.20 7.41
CA GLU A 373 -43.93 -2.51 8.46
C GLU A 373 -42.50 -2.25 7.97
N ALA A 374 -42.07 -0.98 8.01
CA ALA A 374 -40.71 -0.57 7.70
C ALA A 374 -39.94 -0.35 9.00
N GLU A 375 -38.92 -1.18 9.23
CA GLU A 375 -38.08 -1.11 10.43
C GLU A 375 -36.69 -0.59 10.04
N ARG A 376 -36.23 0.47 10.71
CA ARG A 376 -34.84 0.94 10.55
C ARG A 376 -33.92 -0.02 11.28
N VAL A 377 -32.99 -0.61 10.55
CA VAL A 377 -31.98 -1.53 11.07
C VAL A 377 -30.75 -0.71 11.48
N GLU A 378 -30.30 -0.91 12.71
CA GLU A 378 -29.06 -0.32 13.19
C GLU A 378 -27.86 -0.85 12.37
N ARG A 379 -27.03 0.06 11.87
CA ARG A 379 -25.85 -0.28 11.08
C ARG A 379 -24.70 -0.64 12.04
N LEU A 380 -24.06 -1.78 11.80
CA LEU A 380 -22.82 -2.17 12.51
C LEU A 380 -21.57 -1.46 11.99
N LEU A 381 -21.67 -0.82 10.82
CA LEU A 381 -20.60 -0.02 10.23
C LEU A 381 -20.67 1.39 10.81
N GLN A 382 -19.52 2.04 11.03
CA GLN A 382 -19.45 3.42 11.53
C GLN A 382 -18.73 4.31 10.50
N PRO A 383 -18.98 5.63 10.50
CA PRO A 383 -18.17 6.57 9.72
C PRO A 383 -16.71 6.56 10.21
N GLY A 384 -15.76 6.69 9.28
CA GLY A 384 -14.34 6.64 9.57
C GLY A 384 -13.54 5.81 8.56
N TRP A 385 -12.25 5.66 8.80
CA TRP A 385 -11.35 4.91 7.93
C TRP A 385 -11.21 3.47 8.36
N TYR A 386 -11.20 2.59 7.36
CA TYR A 386 -10.92 1.17 7.48
C TYR A 386 -9.78 0.82 6.54
N GLU A 387 -8.91 -0.09 6.95
CA GLU A 387 -7.75 -0.53 6.15
C GLU A 387 -7.67 -2.05 6.06
N VAL A 388 -6.91 -2.52 5.07
CA VAL A 388 -6.53 -3.92 4.98
C VAL A 388 -5.62 -4.32 6.15
N PRO A 389 -5.66 -5.59 6.60
CA PRO A 389 -4.79 -6.05 7.69
C PRO A 389 -3.31 -6.07 7.26
N PRO A 390 -2.36 -6.10 8.22
CA PRO A 390 -0.93 -6.09 7.92
C PRO A 390 -0.46 -7.12 6.91
N THR A 391 -1.01 -8.34 6.94
CA THR A 391 -0.64 -9.39 5.97
C THR A 391 -0.99 -9.04 4.51
N ALA A 392 -1.90 -8.08 4.29
CA ALA A 392 -2.38 -7.67 2.98
C ALA A 392 -1.91 -6.26 2.59
N ARG A 393 -1.22 -5.55 3.48
CA ARG A 393 -0.83 -4.16 3.25
C ARG A 393 0.26 -4.08 2.20
N ARG A 394 0.05 -3.21 1.22
CA ARG A 394 1.06 -2.90 0.18
C ARG A 394 2.11 -1.95 0.75
N HIS A 395 3.32 -2.01 0.22
CA HIS A 395 4.48 -1.26 0.74
C HIS A 395 4.23 0.25 0.92
N LEU A 396 3.53 0.89 -0.01
CA LEU A 396 3.30 2.33 0.00
C LEU A 396 2.08 2.73 0.84
N ALA A 397 1.14 1.80 1.09
CA ALA A 397 -0.12 2.10 1.78
C ALA A 397 0.13 2.53 3.23
N ARG A 398 -0.28 3.74 3.60
CA ARG A 398 -0.09 4.25 4.97
C ARG A 398 -1.00 3.52 5.95
N PRO A 399 -0.44 2.90 6.99
CA PRO A 399 -1.25 2.26 8.01
C PRO A 399 -1.96 3.29 8.89
N LEU A 400 -3.19 3.00 9.33
CA LEU A 400 -3.99 3.92 10.16
C LEU A 400 -3.35 4.24 11.51
N VAL A 401 -2.46 3.38 12.00
CA VAL A 401 -1.66 3.63 13.22
C VAL A 401 -0.80 4.90 13.10
N ARG A 402 -0.42 5.30 11.87
CA ARG A 402 0.29 6.57 11.60
C ARG A 402 -0.65 7.77 11.48
N GLY A 403 -1.95 7.59 11.71
CA GLY A 403 -2.98 8.57 11.41
C GLY A 403 -3.23 8.76 9.92
N VAL A 404 -4.24 9.55 9.60
CA VAL A 404 -4.69 9.83 8.23
C VAL A 404 -4.14 11.18 7.76
N PRO A 405 -3.57 11.29 6.55
CA PRO A 405 -3.10 12.57 6.02
C PRO A 405 -4.24 13.60 5.89
N ALA A 406 -3.95 14.86 6.17
CA ALA A 406 -4.95 15.93 6.19
C ALA A 406 -5.74 16.07 4.88
N TRP A 407 -5.11 15.82 3.74
CA TRP A 407 -5.77 15.89 2.43
C TRP A 407 -6.73 14.72 2.18
N GLU A 408 -6.45 13.52 2.71
CA GLU A 408 -7.38 12.39 2.67
C GLU A 408 -8.57 12.64 3.60
N GLU A 409 -8.30 13.18 4.79
CA GLU A 409 -9.33 13.54 5.77
C GLU A 409 -10.25 14.64 5.23
N ALA A 410 -9.68 15.64 4.54
CA ALA A 410 -10.46 16.65 3.84
C ALA A 410 -11.40 16.04 2.80
N LEU A 411 -10.96 15.01 2.07
CA LEU A 411 -11.83 14.31 1.12
C LEU A 411 -12.93 13.51 1.81
N LEU A 412 -12.62 12.84 2.93
CA LEU A 412 -13.62 12.15 3.76
C LEU A 412 -14.71 13.11 4.27
N GLN A 413 -14.31 14.32 4.64
CA GLN A 413 -15.20 15.36 5.18
C GLN A 413 -15.88 16.21 4.09
N SER A 414 -15.37 16.17 2.86
CA SER A 414 -15.94 16.91 1.74
C SER A 414 -17.39 16.49 1.49
N GLY A 415 -18.29 17.48 1.50
CA GLY A 415 -19.74 17.26 1.44
C GLY A 415 -20.48 17.41 2.78
N ARG A 416 -19.79 17.63 3.92
CA ARG A 416 -20.43 18.17 5.13
C ARG A 416 -20.78 19.67 4.96
N LYS A 417 -21.61 20.03 3.98
CA LYS A 417 -22.22 21.36 3.94
C LYS A 417 -23.37 21.43 4.95
N CYS A 418 -23.07 22.03 6.10
CA CYS A 418 -23.92 22.94 6.88
C CYS A 418 -25.43 22.58 7.02
N SER A 419 -25.77 21.71 7.99
CA SER A 419 -27.12 21.65 8.58
C SER A 419 -27.13 22.25 9.98
N ARG A 420 -26.67 23.50 10.11
CA ARG A 420 -26.97 24.35 11.27
C ARG A 420 -27.18 25.80 10.80
N LEU A 421 -28.34 26.06 10.22
CA LEU A 421 -28.94 27.39 10.33
C LEU A 421 -29.53 27.47 11.75
N PRO A 422 -29.07 28.39 12.62
CA PRO A 422 -29.82 28.67 13.82
C PRO A 422 -31.11 29.39 13.40
N HIS A 423 -32.24 28.77 13.69
CA HIS A 423 -33.54 29.42 13.70
C HIS A 423 -33.42 30.73 14.50
N ARG A 424 -33.52 31.86 13.80
CA ARG A 424 -34.08 33.07 14.40
C ARG A 424 -35.57 33.04 14.12
N GLN A 425 -36.35 33.00 15.18
CA GLN A 425 -37.78 33.33 15.23
C GLN A 425 -37.95 34.37 16.34
N PRO A 426 -39.06 35.13 16.32
CA PRO A 426 -39.50 36.05 15.29
C PRO A 426 -38.99 37.48 15.55
#